data_AF-A0A1G2ZMP0-F1
#
_entry.id   AF-A0A1G2ZMP0-F1
#
_cell.length_a   1.000
_cell.length_b   1.000
_cell.length_c   1.000
_cell.angle_alpha   90.00
_cell.angle_beta   90.00
_cell.angle_gamma   90.00
#
_symmetry.space_group_name_H-M   'P 1'
#
loop_
_entity.id
_entity.type
_entity.pdbx_description
1 polymer ?
#
loop_
_entity_poly.entity_id
_entity_poly.type
_entity_poly.pdbx_seq_one_letter_code
_entity_poly.pdbx_strand_id
1 'polypeptide(L)' 'MHWPGLPSLVELKLASGMTNPGRLRDLADVQELIRILRVPADFGRQLQPFVQGKYAELWASVQHSPP' A
#
# COMPACT_ATOMS: atom_id res chain seq x y z
N MET A 1 -12.64 -17.59 -11.11
CA MET A 1 -12.45 -16.42 -10.22
C MET A 1 -11.14 -15.77 -10.64
N HIS A 2 -11.15 -14.54 -11.14
CA HIS A 2 -9.93 -13.85 -11.57
C HIS A 2 -9.41 -13.03 -10.39
N TRP A 3 -8.20 -13.33 -9.91
CA TRP A 3 -7.59 -12.57 -8.83
C TRP A 3 -7.06 -11.24 -9.38
N PRO A 4 -7.32 -10.09 -8.72
CA PRO A 4 -6.74 -8.82 -9.14
C PRO A 4 -5.21 -8.85 -9.03
N GLY A 5 -4.52 -8.20 -9.97
CA GLY A 5 -3.08 -8.02 -9.88
C GLY A 5 -2.69 -7.20 -8.64
N LEU A 6 -1.39 -7.24 -8.29
CA LEU A 6 -0.86 -6.52 -7.13
C LEU A 6 -1.25 -5.03 -7.08
N PRO A 7 -1.23 -4.24 -8.19
CA PRO A 7 -1.64 -2.83 -8.16
C PRO A 7 -3.06 -2.64 -7.63
N SER A 8 -4.03 -3.38 -8.17
CA SER A 8 -5.44 -3.28 -7.76
C SER A 8 -5.67 -3.74 -6.32
N LEU A 9 -4.91 -4.74 -5.84
CA LEU A 9 -4.97 -5.15 -4.44
C LEU A 9 -4.44 -4.06 -3.50
N VAL A 10 -3.32 -3.43 -3.86
CA VAL A 10 -2.71 -2.33 -3.09
C VAL A 10 -3.63 -1.11 -3.07
N GLU A 11 -4.21 -0.74 -4.22
CA GLU A 11 -5.18 0.36 -4.31
C GLU A 11 -6.39 0.14 -3.42
N LEU A 12 -6.96 -1.08 -3.45
CA LEU A 12 -8.12 -1.42 -2.62
C LEU A 12 -7.81 -1.27 -1.13
N LYS A 13 -6.66 -1.78 -0.68
CA LYS A 13 -6.25 -1.67 0.73
C LYS A 13 -5.96 -0.24 1.13
N LEU A 14 -5.24 0.51 0.30
CA LEU A 14 -4.96 1.92 0.57
C LEU A 14 -6.25 2.74 0.66
N ALA A 15 -7.15 2.63 -0.33
CA ALA A 15 -8.41 3.35 -0.32
C ALA A 15 -9.25 2.99 0.91
N SER A 16 -9.40 1.69 1.21
CA SER A 16 -10.13 1.19 2.39
C SER A 16 -9.59 1.78 3.70
N GLY A 17 -8.27 1.70 3.91
CA GLY A 17 -7.61 2.20 5.12
C GLY A 17 -7.57 3.72 5.23
N MET A 18 -7.56 4.45 4.11
CA MET A 18 -7.58 5.92 4.08
C MET A 18 -8.95 6.50 4.42
N THR A 19 -10.04 5.83 4.02
CA THR A 19 -11.39 6.41 4.13
C THR A 19 -12.22 5.85 5.27
N ASN A 20 -11.81 4.74 5.89
CA ASN A 20 -12.55 4.11 6.99
C ASN A 20 -11.65 3.88 8.22
N PRO A 21 -11.85 4.61 9.34
CA PRO A 21 -11.09 4.42 10.57
C PRO A 21 -11.11 2.99 11.12
N GLY A 22 -12.17 2.21 10.85
CA GLY A 22 -12.25 0.79 11.23
C GLY A 22 -11.39 -0.16 10.37
N ARG A 23 -10.65 0.38 9.38
CA ARG A 23 -9.84 -0.36 8.41
C ARG A 23 -8.35 -0.02 8.46
N LEU A 24 -7.86 0.57 9.56
CA LEU A 24 -6.44 0.91 9.71
C LEU A 24 -5.48 -0.27 9.45
N ARG A 25 -5.93 -1.51 9.74
CA ARG A 25 -5.18 -2.73 9.44
C ARG A 25 -4.83 -2.87 7.95
N ASP A 26 -5.65 -2.36 7.03
CA ASP A 26 -5.35 -2.44 5.60
C ASP A 26 -4.08 -1.64 5.23
N LEU A 27 -3.78 -0.55 5.94
CA LEU A 27 -2.54 0.20 5.75
C LEU A 27 -1.33 -0.59 6.26
N ALA A 28 -1.46 -1.27 7.41
CA ALA A 28 -0.43 -2.16 7.93
C ALA A 28 -0.18 -3.34 6.98
N ASP A 29 -1.23 -3.91 6.39
CA ASP A 29 -1.09 -4.97 5.39
C ASP A 29 -0.33 -4.48 4.13
N VAL A 30 -0.51 -3.22 3.72
CA VAL A 30 0.28 -2.64 2.61
C VAL A 30 1.75 -2.49 2.99
N GLN A 31 2.07 -2.05 4.22
CA GLN A 31 3.45 -2.02 4.71
C GLN A 31 4.09 -3.41 4.74
N GLU A 32 3.33 -4.43 5.17
CA GLU A 32 3.75 -5.83 5.15
C GLU A 32 4.06 -6.30 3.72
N LEU A 33 3.17 -6.02 2.77
CA LEU A 33 3.38 -6.33 1.36
C LEU A 33 4.62 -5.65 0.79
N ILE A 34 4.83 -4.36 1.09
CA ILE A 34 6.01 -3.60 0.67
C ILE A 34 7.29 -4.31 1.16
N ARG A 35 7.32 -4.71 2.43
CA ARG A 35 8.49 -5.36 3.04
C ARG A 35 8.75 -6.76 2.49
N ILE A 36 7.73 -7.63 2.47
CA ILE A 36 7.88 -9.03 2.03
C ILE A 36 8.26 -9.09 0.55
N LEU A 37 7.53 -8.34 -0.30
CA LEU A 37 7.71 -8.39 -1.74
C LEU A 37 8.78 -7.40 -2.25
N ARG A 38 9.37 -6.59 -1.36
CA ARG A 38 10.35 -5.54 -1.67
C ARG A 38 9.85 -4.61 -2.77
N VAL A 39 8.60 -4.18 -2.64
CA VAL A 39 7.95 -3.33 -3.65
C VAL A 39 8.68 -1.97 -3.70
N PRO A 40 9.09 -1.47 -4.89
CA PRO A 40 9.85 -0.23 -5.00
C PRO A 40 8.97 1.02 -4.81
N ALA A 41 9.59 2.16 -4.49
CA ALA A 41 8.88 3.43 -4.36
C ALA A 41 8.14 3.83 -5.66
N ASP A 42 8.77 3.59 -6.82
CA ASP A 42 8.19 3.91 -8.13
C ASP A 42 6.94 3.09 -8.48
N PHE A 43 6.67 1.99 -7.76
CA PHE A 43 5.42 1.25 -7.88
C PHE A 43 4.20 2.14 -7.58
N GLY A 44 4.36 3.17 -6.74
CA GLY A 44 3.29 4.14 -6.48
C GLY A 44 2.80 4.87 -7.74
N ARG A 45 3.65 5.01 -8.77
CA ARG A 45 3.34 5.79 -9.98
C ARG A 45 2.29 5.14 -10.88
N GLN A 46 2.09 3.82 -10.78
CA GLN A 46 1.05 3.10 -11.52
C GLN A 46 -0.28 3.00 -10.76
N LEU A 47 -0.33 3.44 -9.51
CA LEU A 47 -1.56 3.41 -8.70
C LEU A 47 -2.46 4.60 -9.03
N GLN A 48 -3.75 4.50 -8.71
CA GLN A 48 -4.69 5.62 -8.79
C GLN A 48 -4.17 6.86 -8.04
N PRO A 49 -4.27 8.08 -8.61
CA PRO A 49 -3.74 9.31 -8.02
C PRO A 49 -4.14 9.55 -6.56
N PHE A 50 -5.37 9.15 -6.20
CA PHE A 50 -5.91 9.27 -4.84
C PHE A 50 -5.04 8.57 -3.77
N VAL A 51 -4.42 7.44 -4.09
CA VAL A 51 -3.70 6.62 -3.11
C VAL A 51 -2.17 6.77 -3.16
N GLN A 52 -1.62 7.42 -4.19
CA GLN A 52 -0.16 7.50 -4.41
C GLN A 52 0.58 8.16 -3.24
N GLY A 53 0.03 9.25 -2.70
CA GLY A 53 0.64 9.96 -1.58
C GLY A 53 0.74 9.10 -0.32
N LYS A 54 -0.32 8.34 -0.01
CA LYS A 54 -0.31 7.41 1.12
C LYS A 54 0.65 6.24 0.88
N TYR A 55 0.71 5.70 -0.34
CA TYR A 55 1.70 4.67 -0.68
C TYR A 55 3.13 5.15 -0.42
N ALA A 56 3.48 6.36 -0.86
CA ALA A 56 4.81 6.93 -0.66
C ALA A 56 5.17 7.09 0.83
N GLU A 57 4.22 7.53 1.65
CA GLU A 57 4.36 7.63 3.11
C GLU A 57 4.64 6.25 3.73
N LEU A 58 3.80 5.25 3.44
CA LEU A 58 3.95 3.90 3.99
C LEU A 58 5.25 3.24 3.54
N TRP A 59 5.62 3.40 2.28
CA TRP A 59 6.89 2.92 1.75
C TRP A 59 8.07 3.53 2.51
N ALA A 60 8.08 4.86 2.69
CA ALA A 60 9.12 5.53 3.45
C ALA A 60 9.17 5.05 4.91
N SER A 61 8.04 4.81 5.56
CA SER A 61 8.01 4.26 6.92
C SER A 61 8.68 2.88 7.00
N VAL A 62 8.42 2.00 6.04
CA VAL A 62 9.04 0.66 5.99
C VAL A 62 10.56 0.75 5.86
N GLN A 63 11.09 1.69 5.08
CA GLN A 63 12.54 1.85 4.90
C GLN A 63 13.26 2.37 6.16
N HIS A 64 12.59 3.18 6.98
CA HIS A 64 13.16 3.74 8.21
C HIS A 64 12.92 2.88 9.46
N SER A 65 12.11 1.83 9.35
CA SER A 65 11.84 0.87 10.41
C SER A 65 12.30 -0.52 9.98
N PRO A 66 13.60 -0.83 10.10
CA PRO A 66 14.07 -2.21 9.90
C PRO A 66 13.38 -3.14 10.91
N PRO A 67 13.23 -4.44 10.56
CA PRO A 67 12.46 -5.42 11.33
C PRO A 67 12.98 -5.62 12.76
#